data_AF-A0A077NVP5-F1
#
_entry.id   AF-A0A077NVP5-F1
#
_cell.length_a   1.000
_cell.length_b   1.000
_cell.length_c   1.000
_cell.angle_alpha   90.00
_cell.angle_beta   90.00
_cell.angle_gamma   90.00
#
_symmetry.space_group_name_H-M   'P 1'
#
loop_
_entity.id
_entity.type
_entity.pdbx_description
1 polymer ?
#
loop_
_entity_poly.entity_id
_entity_poly.type
_entity_poly.pdbx_seq_one_letter_code
_entity_poly.pdbx_strand_id
1 'polypeptide(L)' 'MRRPHQRVSYGKGATSENNETRFYGWIAAESSVVKQRRQYLLQERHLDRSLINFMAYWSKSSSKDDHA' A
#
# COMPACT_ATOMS: atom_id res chain seq x y z
N MET A 1 25.50 -25.39 24.44
CA MET A 1 25.38 -23.93 24.26
C MET A 1 24.30 -23.65 23.22
N ARG A 2 23.12 -23.15 23.61
CA ARG A 2 22.00 -22.83 22.69
C ARG A 2 21.86 -21.30 22.63
N ARG A 3 21.83 -20.73 21.42
CA ARG A 3 21.74 -19.27 21.20
C ARG A 3 20.42 -18.72 21.74
N PRO A 4 20.38 -17.57 22.41
CA PRO A 4 19.12 -16.96 22.83
C PRO A 4 18.38 -16.46 21.59
N HIS A 5 17.14 -16.89 21.42
CA HIS A 5 16.22 -16.36 20.42
C HIS A 5 15.90 -14.90 20.79
N GLN A 6 16.42 -13.96 20.01
CA GLN A 6 16.08 -12.55 20.16
C GLN A 6 14.60 -12.38 19.76
N ARG A 7 13.74 -12.18 20.76
CA ARG A 7 12.32 -11.89 20.54
C ARG A 7 12.22 -10.54 19.83
N VAL A 8 11.76 -10.56 18.58
CA VAL A 8 11.35 -9.35 17.87
C VAL A 8 10.08 -8.84 18.54
N SER A 9 10.20 -7.79 19.36
CA SER A 9 9.06 -7.11 19.94
C SER A 9 8.54 -6.09 18.93
N TYR A 10 7.54 -6.45 18.15
CA TYR A 10 6.80 -5.48 17.35
C TYR A 10 6.08 -4.51 18.30
N GLY A 11 6.39 -3.22 18.16
CA GLY A 11 5.88 -2.15 19.01
C GLY A 11 4.37 -2.22 19.17
N LYS A 12 3.93 -2.18 20.42
CA LYS A 12 2.53 -2.07 20.82
C LYS A 12 2.00 -0.71 20.35
N GLY A 13 1.32 -0.69 19.20
CA GLY A 13 0.65 0.51 18.71
C GLY A 13 -0.37 0.97 19.75
N ALA A 14 -0.19 2.20 20.25
CA ALA A 14 -1.09 2.81 21.22
C ALA A 14 -2.49 2.92 20.62
N THR A 15 -3.47 2.35 21.33
CA THR A 15 -4.89 2.53 21.06
C THR A 15 -5.28 3.94 21.46
N SER A 16 -5.48 4.83 20.49
CA SER A 16 -6.06 6.15 20.74
C SER A 16 -7.58 6.04 20.73
N GLU A 17 -8.16 6.26 21.90
CA GLU A 17 -9.57 6.28 22.23
C GLU A 17 -10.28 7.46 21.53
N ASN A 18 -10.64 7.28 20.26
CA ASN A 18 -11.77 7.93 19.59
C ASN A 18 -12.16 7.01 18.41
N ASN A 19 -13.10 6.11 18.70
CA ASN A 19 -13.55 5.05 17.81
C ASN A 19 -14.71 5.51 16.91
N GLU A 20 -14.59 6.70 16.33
CA GLU A 20 -15.38 7.07 15.15
C GLU A 20 -14.53 6.73 13.92
N THR A 21 -14.53 5.43 13.58
CA THR A 21 -14.08 4.82 12.31
C THR A 21 -13.13 5.69 11.46
N ARG A 22 -11.85 5.79 11.86
CA ARG A 22 -10.83 6.35 10.97
C ARG A 22 -10.73 5.50 9.72
N PHE A 23 -11.12 6.08 8.58
CA PHE A 23 -11.00 5.45 7.27
C PHE A 23 -9.53 5.12 6.99
N TYR A 24 -9.26 3.85 6.68
CA TYR A 24 -7.95 3.39 6.23
C TYR A 24 -8.10 2.25 5.23
N GLY A 25 -7.37 2.30 4.11
CA GLY A 25 -7.48 1.32 3.04
C GLY A 25 -6.16 0.88 2.42
N TRP A 26 -6.20 -0.23 1.68
CA TRP A 26 -5.07 -0.72 0.88
C TRP A 26 -5.56 -1.18 -0.50
N ILE A 27 -4.95 -0.65 -1.55
CA ILE A 27 -5.16 -1.08 -2.94
C ILE A 27 -3.91 -1.83 -3.42
N ALA A 28 -4.09 -3.09 -3.81
CA ALA A 28 -3.05 -3.88 -4.47
C ALA A 28 -3.55 -4.49 -5.78
N ALA A 29 -2.90 -4.18 -6.90
CA ALA A 29 -3.33 -4.59 -8.24
C ALA A 29 -2.19 -4.55 -9.27
N GLU A 30 -2.53 -4.62 -10.55
CA GLU A 30 -1.59 -4.33 -11.65
C GLU A 30 -1.11 -2.87 -11.59
N SER A 31 0.17 -2.63 -11.94
CA SER A 31 0.82 -1.31 -11.92
C SER A 31 -0.01 -0.20 -12.60
N SER A 32 -0.57 -0.48 -13.79
CA SER A 32 -1.38 0.48 -14.55
C SER A 32 -2.66 0.89 -13.80
N VAL A 33 -3.33 -0.08 -13.18
CA VAL A 33 -4.55 0.12 -12.37
C VAL A 33 -4.23 0.88 -11.09
N VAL A 34 -3.16 0.52 -10.39
CA VAL A 34 -2.72 1.21 -9.16
C VAL A 34 -2.43 2.68 -9.44
N LYS A 35 -1.76 2.99 -10.56
CA LYS A 35 -1.48 4.37 -10.98
C LYS A 35 -2.77 5.16 -11.22
N GLN A 36 -3.72 4.61 -11.97
CA GLN A 36 -5.02 5.24 -12.23
C GLN A 36 -5.80 5.49 -10.93
N ARG A 37 -5.86 4.50 -10.03
CA ARG A 37 -6.57 4.64 -8.75
C ARG A 37 -5.90 5.66 -7.84
N ARG A 38 -4.57 5.71 -7.81
CA ARG A 38 -3.83 6.73 -7.04
C ARG A 38 -4.11 8.14 -7.55
N GLN A 39 -4.11 8.34 -8.87
CA GLN A 39 -4.42 9.64 -9.46
C GLN A 39 -5.84 10.08 -9.09
N TYR A 40 -6.83 9.22 -9.34
CA TYR A 40 -8.21 9.52 -9.03
C TYR A 40 -8.42 9.84 -7.55
N LEU A 41 -7.95 8.97 -6.64
CA LEU A 41 -8.21 9.13 -5.21
C LEU A 41 -7.45 10.32 -4.60
N LEU A 42 -6.16 10.49 -4.92
CA LEU A 42 -5.35 11.53 -4.28
C LEU A 42 -5.47 12.89 -4.98
N GLN A 43 -5.54 12.90 -6.32
CA GLN A 43 -5.52 14.16 -7.09
C GLN A 43 -6.93 14.67 -7.35
N GLU A 44 -7.85 13.81 -7.78
CA GLU A 44 -9.20 14.24 -8.16
C GLU A 44 -10.18 14.24 -6.98
N ARG A 45 -10.01 13.34 -6.02
CA ARG A 45 -10.86 13.23 -4.83
C ARG A 45 -10.23 13.77 -3.54
N HIS A 46 -9.01 14.30 -3.63
CA HIS A 46 -8.29 14.91 -2.52
C HIS A 46 -8.22 14.04 -1.25
N LEU A 47 -8.21 12.71 -1.42
CA LEU A 47 -8.03 11.78 -0.31
C LEU A 47 -6.61 11.97 0.26
N ASP A 48 -6.50 12.04 1.58
CA ASP A 48 -5.19 12.11 2.24
C ASP A 48 -4.41 10.81 1.96
N ARG A 49 -3.16 10.97 1.51
CA ARG A 49 -2.22 9.89 1.25
C ARG A 49 -1.95 9.05 2.51
N SER A 50 -2.09 9.60 3.71
CA SER A 50 -1.93 8.86 4.97
C SER A 50 -3.01 7.79 5.18
N LEU A 51 -4.18 7.95 4.55
CA LEU A 51 -5.35 7.09 4.74
C LEU A 51 -5.35 5.87 3.82
N ILE A 52 -4.45 5.79 2.83
CA ILE A 52 -4.46 4.70 1.86
C ILE A 52 -3.08 4.28 1.39
N ASN A 53 -2.85 2.97 1.36
CA ASN A 53 -1.63 2.39 0.83
C ASN A 53 -1.85 1.77 -0.55
N PHE A 54 -0.85 1.92 -1.42
CA PHE A 54 -0.89 1.44 -2.81
C PHE A 54 0.29 0.50 -3.04
N MET A 55 0.04 -0.68 -3.61
CA MET A 55 1.08 -1.65 -3.95
C MET A 55 0.81 -2.29 -5.31
N ALA A 56 1.78 -2.27 -6.21
CA ALA A 56 1.67 -2.98 -7.49
C ALA A 56 2.26 -4.39 -7.33
N TYR A 57 1.49 -5.43 -7.65
CA TYR A 57 1.99 -6.81 -7.58
C TYR A 57 2.68 -7.25 -8.86
N TRP A 58 2.16 -6.80 -9.99
CA TRP A 58 2.67 -7.17 -11.29
C TRP A 58 2.41 -6.04 -12.28
N SER A 59 3.08 -6.10 -13.42
CA SER A 59 2.78 -5.27 -14.58
C SER A 59 2.82 -6.19 -15.78
N LYS A 60 1.88 -6.04 -16.70
CA LYS A 60 2.07 -6.61 -18.02
C LYS A 60 3.27 -5.88 -18.64
N SER A 61 4.32 -6.61 -18.98
CA SER A 61 5.40 -6.05 -19.79
C SER A 61 4.76 -5.57 -21.09
N SER A 62 4.96 -4.30 -21.42
CA SER A 62 4.68 -3.80 -22.77
C SER A 62 5.62 -4.56 -23.69
N SER A 63 5.14 -5.61 -24.36
CA SER A 63 5.85 -6.26 -25.45
C SER A 63 5.98 -5.23 -26.57
N LYS A 64 7.03 -4.40 -26.52
CA LYS A 64 7.39 -3.49 -27.59
C LYS A 64 8.86 -3.72 -27.94
N ASP A 65 9.14 -5.00 -28.21
CA ASP A 65 10.28 -5.46 -28.99
C ASP A 65 9.74 -5.96 -30.34
N ASP A 66 8.99 -5.11 -31.05
CA ASP A 66 8.73 -5.32 -32.48
C ASP A 66 9.88 -4.63 -33.24
N HIS A 67 11.02 -5.30 -33.28
CA HIS A 67 12.01 -5.09 -34.34
C HIS A 67 11.45 -5.73 -35.62
N ALA A 68 10.82 -4.94 -36.49
CA ALA A 68 10.58 -5.28 -37.90
C ALA A 68 10.55 -4.00 -38.74
#